data_AF-A0A1D2SQ08-F1
#
_entry.id   AF-A0A1D2SQ08-F1
#
_cell.length_a   1.000
_cell.length_b   1.000
_cell.length_c   1.000
_cell.angle_alpha   90.00
_cell.angle_beta   90.00
_cell.angle_gamma   90.00
#
_symmetry.space_group_name_H-M   'P 1'
#
loop_
_entity.id
_entity.type
_entity.pdbx_description
1 polymer ?
#
loop_
_entity_poly.entity_id
_entity_poly.type
_entity_poly.pdbx_seq_one_letter_code
_entity_poly.pdbx_strand_id
1 'polypeptide(L)'
;MLKIDNRSISYTSVSVSLLQQLNSRGGHQTGTDAARIQPQPGLKFSPSAAVSAIMRILVESEGIRASVSSSGNALGMEVERYVFGADNDAGHITQVRASGSDNLYLSVVSSNRDHISVGAADGNDIIQVVGDRVTGVSGEKGNDHISVLGLASSGPQSGFEAAVDLVQGGDGNDTIAIAGGGNVTRTDGGDGNDSIAITTGGSIWIVDGGNGADAISISARNEVQLVDGGDGDDAIAIATTRGVVGVEGGQGRDAIAISAGGSVYGLDGGDGDDTIRVTANWGAFAGGGDGNDVLHLSGSSVGAGGGDGDDTLLLSGRDLAATGGKGDDVIRLNSTAGRVATLRMAEGDGNDAVETNAPLNITRYSSDGTGQLDPANATLARNDDGTVTVRFEGSNDSVTIKFTGAMAGREIVAKVENGTLVIGPSSREA
;
A
#
# COMPACT_ATOMS: atom_id res chain seq x y z
N MET A 1 21.85 6.63 59.76
CA MET A 1 22.23 5.20 59.82
C MET A 1 20.97 4.42 60.15
N LEU A 2 20.27 3.94 59.12
CA LEU A 2 19.19 2.96 59.21
C LEU A 2 19.51 1.90 58.17
N LYS A 3 19.59 0.66 58.64
CA LYS A 3 20.20 -0.49 57.98
C LYS A 3 19.17 -1.10 57.02
N ILE A 4 19.56 -1.31 55.76
CA ILE A 4 18.75 -2.02 54.77
C ILE A 4 18.99 -3.52 54.99
N ASP A 5 17.97 -4.23 55.46
CA ASP A 5 17.97 -5.69 55.52
C ASP A 5 17.11 -6.28 54.39
N ASN A 6 17.72 -7.25 53.74
CA ASN A 6 17.28 -8.02 52.59
C ASN A 6 15.97 -8.78 52.89
N ARG A 7 14.82 -8.36 52.35
CA ARG A 7 13.64 -9.23 52.08
C ARG A 7 12.85 -8.71 50.89
N SER A 8 12.63 -9.61 49.93
CA SER A 8 11.72 -9.52 48.79
C SER A 8 10.40 -8.81 49.13
N ILE A 9 10.08 -7.74 48.40
CA ILE A 9 8.72 -7.20 48.36
C ILE A 9 8.18 -7.46 46.96
N SER A 10 7.35 -8.51 46.85
CA SER A 10 6.49 -8.72 45.69
C SER A 10 5.38 -7.67 45.71
N TYR A 11 5.42 -6.70 44.79
CA TYR A 11 4.30 -5.80 44.57
C TYR A 11 3.37 -6.40 43.51
N THR A 12 2.32 -7.06 43.97
CA THR A 12 1.12 -7.31 43.17
C THR A 12 0.28 -6.03 43.28
N SER A 13 0.22 -5.25 42.20
CA SER A 13 -0.38 -3.90 42.10
C SER A 13 0.43 -2.75 42.72
N VAL A 14 0.93 -1.85 41.87
CA VAL A 14 1.29 -0.48 42.26
C VAL A 14 0.09 0.39 41.91
N SER A 15 -0.77 0.68 42.90
CA SER A 15 -1.73 1.77 42.77
C SER A 15 -0.98 3.09 42.96
N VAL A 16 -1.17 4.01 42.00
CA VAL A 16 -0.55 5.34 41.98
C VAL A 16 -1.08 6.18 43.15
N SER A 17 -0.46 6.04 44.31
CA SER A 17 -0.63 6.95 45.45
C SER A 17 0.71 7.40 46.04
N LEU A 18 1.82 7.17 45.31
CA LEU A 18 3.17 7.61 45.66
C LEU A 18 3.68 8.80 44.84
N LEU A 19 2.82 9.48 44.07
CA LEU A 19 3.19 10.70 43.32
C LEU A 19 3.11 11.99 44.15
N GLN A 20 2.61 11.92 45.39
CA GLN A 20 2.64 13.05 46.33
C GLN A 20 3.89 13.12 47.21
N GLN A 21 4.74 12.07 47.27
CA GLN A 21 5.94 12.09 48.13
C GLN A 21 7.23 12.48 47.40
N LEU A 22 7.31 12.31 46.07
CA LEU A 22 8.52 12.63 45.30
C LEU A 22 8.59 14.09 44.79
N ASN A 23 7.48 14.84 44.80
CA ASN A 23 7.43 16.26 44.41
C ASN A 23 7.98 17.25 45.46
N SER A 24 8.58 16.78 46.56
CA SER A 24 9.00 17.63 47.68
C SER A 24 10.52 17.91 47.77
N ARG A 25 11.32 17.55 46.76
CA ARG A 25 12.78 17.85 46.78
C ARG A 25 13.30 18.45 45.48
N GLY A 26 13.37 19.78 45.47
CA GLY A 26 14.09 20.64 44.51
C GLY A 26 13.11 21.36 43.57
N GLY A 27 12.80 22.65 43.71
CA GLY A 27 13.67 23.78 44.05
C GLY A 27 13.81 24.64 42.79
N HIS A 28 12.84 25.51 42.53
CA HIS A 28 12.90 26.53 41.48
C HIS A 28 14.18 27.37 41.61
N GLN A 29 14.90 27.56 40.50
CA GLN A 29 15.65 28.78 40.26
C GLN A 29 15.31 29.36 38.90
N THR A 30 14.98 30.66 38.93
CA THR A 30 14.69 31.54 37.81
C THR A 30 16.00 31.97 37.12
N GLY A 31 16.13 31.81 35.80
CA GLY A 31 17.29 32.35 35.07
C GLY A 31 17.34 32.06 33.56
N THR A 32 17.10 33.12 32.77
CA THR A 32 17.57 33.48 31.40
C THR A 32 17.79 32.40 30.32
N ASP A 33 16.94 32.46 29.28
CA ASP A 33 17.13 32.28 27.81
C ASP A 33 18.03 31.17 27.21
N ALA A 34 18.55 30.23 28.00
CA ALA A 34 19.19 29.00 27.51
C ALA A 34 18.56 27.71 28.08
N ALA A 35 17.48 27.83 28.86
CA ALA A 35 16.87 26.73 29.63
C ALA A 35 15.60 26.09 29.00
N ARG A 36 15.34 26.29 27.70
CA ARG A 36 14.08 25.85 27.05
C ARG A 36 14.05 24.41 26.53
N ILE A 37 15.13 23.64 26.71
CA ILE A 37 15.16 22.20 26.45
C ILE A 37 15.74 21.55 27.71
N GLN A 38 14.87 21.14 28.63
CA GLN A 38 15.25 20.28 29.75
C GLN A 38 14.30 19.09 29.70
N PRO A 39 14.77 17.87 29.36
CA PRO A 39 13.96 16.67 29.52
C PRO A 39 13.52 16.58 30.98
N GLN A 40 12.22 16.46 31.22
CA GLN A 40 11.74 16.00 32.52
C GLN A 40 12.26 14.57 32.69
N PRO A 41 12.92 14.20 33.81
CA PRO A 41 13.41 12.83 34.00
C PRO A 41 12.26 11.84 33.80
N GLY A 42 12.38 10.96 32.80
CA GLY A 42 11.40 9.91 32.54
C GLY A 42 11.22 8.97 33.73
N LEU A 43 10.02 8.41 33.87
CA LEU A 43 9.75 7.36 34.85
C LEU A 43 10.33 6.04 34.30
N LYS A 44 11.50 5.65 34.79
CA LYS A 44 12.14 4.37 34.45
C LYS A 44 11.76 3.31 35.49
N PHE A 45 11.08 2.26 35.05
CA PHE A 45 10.80 1.09 35.87
C PHE A 45 11.57 -0.12 35.32
N SER A 46 12.63 -0.53 36.03
CA SER A 46 13.42 -1.72 35.71
C SER A 46 13.36 -2.71 36.89
N PRO A 47 12.53 -3.77 36.83
CA PRO A 47 12.53 -4.78 37.88
C PRO A 47 13.89 -5.50 37.91
N SER A 48 14.47 -5.66 39.10
CA SER A 48 15.82 -6.22 39.28
C SER A 48 15.89 -7.75 39.20
N ALA A 49 14.78 -8.43 38.90
CA ALA A 49 14.71 -9.87 38.70
C ALA A 49 13.49 -10.24 37.83
N ALA A 50 13.60 -11.36 37.10
CA ALA A 50 12.49 -12.03 36.42
C ALA A 50 11.35 -12.31 37.42
N VAL A 51 10.27 -11.53 37.35
CA VAL A 51 9.07 -11.76 38.13
C VAL A 51 8.07 -12.49 37.26
N SER A 52 7.80 -13.76 37.56
CA SER A 52 6.79 -14.62 36.90
C SER A 52 5.36 -14.22 37.32
N ALA A 53 5.03 -12.94 37.29
CA ALA A 53 3.72 -12.41 37.64
C ALA A 53 3.28 -11.38 36.60
N ILE A 54 1.97 -11.31 36.34
CA ILE A 54 1.38 -10.27 35.50
C ILE A 54 1.73 -8.90 36.10
N MET A 55 2.71 -8.22 35.50
CA MET A 55 3.13 -6.89 35.93
C MET A 55 2.27 -5.88 35.19
N ARG A 56 1.46 -5.10 35.92
CA ARG A 56 0.73 -3.96 35.35
C ARG A 56 1.40 -2.67 35.79
N ILE A 57 1.90 -1.89 34.85
CA ILE A 57 2.40 -0.55 35.12
C ILE A 57 1.43 0.43 34.47
N LEU A 58 0.91 1.37 35.25
CA LEU A 58 0.04 2.44 34.78
C LEU A 58 0.76 3.76 35.04
N VAL A 59 0.95 4.54 33.97
CA VAL A 59 1.44 5.91 34.04
C VAL A 59 0.32 6.83 33.62
N GLU A 60 -0.16 7.64 34.56
CA GLU A 60 -1.12 8.72 34.31
C GLU A 60 -0.41 10.07 34.49
N SER A 61 -0.51 10.93 33.49
CA SER A 61 -0.06 12.33 33.52
C SER A 61 -1.14 13.18 32.84
N GLU A 62 -1.08 14.52 32.96
CA GLU A 62 -2.11 15.39 32.37
C GLU A 62 -2.28 15.11 30.87
N GLY A 63 -3.44 14.50 30.54
CA GLY A 63 -3.87 14.12 29.20
C GLY A 63 -3.28 12.84 28.61
N ILE A 64 -2.53 12.03 29.37
CA ILE A 64 -1.97 10.76 28.90
C ILE A 64 -2.23 9.63 29.88
N ARG A 65 -2.66 8.49 29.34
CA ARG A 65 -2.73 7.21 30.01
C ARG A 65 -1.94 6.18 29.22
N ALA A 66 -0.85 5.68 29.81
CA ALA A 66 -0.09 4.57 29.26
C ALA A 66 -0.13 3.40 30.24
N SER A 67 -0.40 2.20 29.73
CA SER A 67 -0.34 0.98 30.52
C SER A 67 0.33 -0.15 29.76
N VAL A 68 1.19 -0.89 30.44
CA VAL A 68 1.72 -2.17 29.97
C VAL A 68 1.27 -3.29 30.89
N SER A 69 0.95 -4.44 30.32
CA SER A 69 0.82 -5.69 31.07
C SER A 69 1.47 -6.85 30.35
N SER A 70 2.24 -7.67 31.05
CA SER A 70 2.85 -8.88 30.51
C SER A 70 2.22 -10.15 31.07
N SER A 71 2.30 -11.24 30.30
CA SER A 71 1.95 -12.58 30.79
C SER A 71 3.15 -13.35 31.40
N GLY A 72 4.37 -12.80 31.27
CA GLY A 72 5.63 -13.38 31.73
C GLY A 72 6.59 -12.38 32.39
N ASN A 73 7.89 -12.65 32.32
CA ASN A 73 8.99 -11.85 32.84
C ASN A 73 9.20 -10.56 32.01
N ALA A 74 8.33 -9.56 32.16
CA ALA A 74 8.58 -8.26 31.55
C ALA A 74 9.83 -7.60 32.15
N LEU A 75 10.79 -7.29 31.28
CA LEU A 75 12.06 -6.65 31.64
C LEU A 75 11.94 -5.13 31.52
N GLY A 76 10.91 -4.53 32.12
CA GLY A 76 10.79 -3.09 32.33
C GLY A 76 9.94 -2.31 31.32
N MET A 77 9.55 -1.10 31.72
CA MET A 77 8.90 -0.10 30.88
C MET A 77 9.51 1.26 31.15
N GLU A 78 9.77 1.99 30.08
CA GLU A 78 10.27 3.35 30.11
C GLU A 78 9.25 4.28 29.45
N VAL A 79 8.78 5.27 30.22
CA VAL A 79 7.92 6.33 29.71
C VAL A 79 8.65 7.66 29.84
N GLU A 80 8.97 8.26 28.70
CA GLU A 80 9.62 9.55 28.61
C GLU A 80 8.66 10.57 27.97
N ARG A 81 8.43 11.69 28.67
CA ARG A 81 7.63 12.81 28.15
C ARG A 81 8.54 14.03 27.97
N TYR A 82 8.64 14.49 26.73
CA TYR A 82 9.37 15.70 26.36
C TYR A 82 8.38 16.86 26.22
N VAL A 83 8.68 18.01 26.82
CA VAL A 83 7.85 19.22 26.78
C VAL A 83 8.58 20.32 26.02
N PHE A 84 7.97 20.87 24.98
CA PHE A 84 8.57 21.90 24.12
C PHE A 84 7.73 23.19 24.14
N GLY A 85 8.21 24.22 24.84
CA GLY A 85 7.71 25.61 24.74
C GLY A 85 6.25 25.85 25.14
N ALA A 86 5.86 27.13 25.23
CA ALA A 86 4.53 27.55 25.69
C ALA A 86 3.55 27.97 24.57
N ASP A 87 3.98 28.03 23.30
CA ASP A 87 3.27 28.80 22.27
C ASP A 87 3.24 28.12 20.89
N ASN A 88 2.92 26.83 20.78
CA ASN A 88 2.55 26.21 19.51
C ASN A 88 2.07 24.78 19.71
N ASP A 89 1.15 24.35 18.84
CA ASP A 89 0.33 23.13 18.89
C ASP A 89 1.08 21.76 18.88
N ALA A 90 2.39 21.74 19.17
CA ALA A 90 3.27 20.57 19.24
C ALA A 90 3.96 20.46 20.63
N GLY A 91 3.21 20.73 21.70
CA GLY A 91 3.79 20.98 23.03
C GLY A 91 4.41 19.76 23.73
N HIS A 92 4.04 18.53 23.36
CA HIS A 92 4.54 17.31 24.03
C HIS A 92 4.77 16.12 23.09
N ILE A 93 5.93 15.48 23.23
CA ILE A 93 6.21 14.15 22.67
C ILE A 93 6.19 13.14 23.80
N THR A 94 5.48 12.04 23.63
CA THR A 94 5.45 10.93 24.58
C THR A 94 5.99 9.69 23.93
N GLN A 95 7.06 9.17 24.50
CA GLN A 95 7.67 7.92 24.11
C GLN A 95 7.38 6.87 25.18
N VAL A 96 6.81 5.76 24.73
CA VAL A 96 6.58 4.58 25.57
C VAL A 96 7.36 3.43 24.95
N ARG A 97 8.34 2.92 25.69
CA ARG A 97 9.11 1.73 25.30
C ARG A 97 8.92 0.65 26.34
N ALA A 98 8.46 -0.51 25.90
CA ALA A 98 8.52 -1.71 26.71
C ALA A 98 9.80 -2.48 26.36
N SER A 99 10.32 -3.27 27.30
CA SER A 99 11.47 -4.14 27.06
C SER A 99 11.22 -5.52 27.66
N GLY A 100 11.71 -6.56 27.00
CA GLY A 100 11.37 -7.94 27.32
C GLY A 100 11.53 -8.87 26.12
N SER A 101 11.13 -10.12 26.31
CA SER A 101 11.05 -11.13 25.24
C SER A 101 9.78 -11.96 25.33
N ASP A 102 8.77 -11.45 26.04
CA ASP A 102 7.53 -12.13 26.38
C ASP A 102 6.36 -11.27 25.93
N ASN A 103 5.25 -11.88 25.55
CA ASN A 103 4.05 -11.19 25.08
C ASN A 103 3.56 -10.08 26.01
N LEU A 104 3.41 -8.90 25.43
CA LEU A 104 2.99 -7.65 26.04
C LEU A 104 1.60 -7.22 25.54
N TYR A 105 0.85 -6.59 26.42
CA TYR A 105 -0.28 -5.75 26.05
C TYR A 105 0.08 -4.31 26.41
N LEU A 106 0.21 -3.46 25.40
CA LEU A 106 0.60 -2.07 25.52
C LEU A 106 -0.52 -1.16 25.03
N SER A 107 -1.05 -0.32 25.91
CA SER A 107 -2.09 0.65 25.57
C SER A 107 -1.64 2.05 25.90
N VAL A 108 -1.67 2.94 24.92
CA VAL A 108 -1.32 4.36 25.06
C VAL A 108 -2.46 5.20 24.51
N VAL A 109 -3.06 6.02 25.38
CA VAL A 109 -4.13 6.95 25.03
C VAL A 109 -3.70 8.36 25.41
N SER A 110 -3.61 9.26 24.44
CA SER A 110 -3.48 10.70 24.70
C SER A 110 -4.76 11.44 24.30
N SER A 111 -5.19 12.36 25.17
CA SER A 111 -6.30 13.29 24.94
C SER A 111 -5.84 14.70 24.54
N ASN A 112 -4.53 14.93 24.43
CA ASN A 112 -3.94 16.19 24.02
C ASN A 112 -3.49 16.13 22.55
N ARG A 113 -3.10 17.26 21.94
CA ARG A 113 -2.40 17.31 20.63
C ARG A 113 -0.96 16.80 20.72
N ASP A 114 -0.75 15.71 21.44
CA ASP A 114 0.57 15.13 21.70
C ASP A 114 0.99 14.24 20.52
N HIS A 115 2.30 14.17 20.30
CA HIS A 115 2.92 13.22 19.39
C HIS A 115 3.27 11.95 20.17
N ILE A 116 2.84 10.78 19.71
CA ILE A 116 3.04 9.50 20.40
C ILE A 116 3.99 8.57 19.63
N SER A 117 5.00 8.05 20.32
CA SER A 117 5.86 6.96 19.84
C SER A 117 5.76 5.76 20.79
N VAL A 118 5.53 4.57 20.24
CA VAL A 118 5.40 3.32 20.98
C VAL A 118 6.30 2.24 20.38
N GLY A 119 7.13 1.60 21.19
CA GLY A 119 7.87 0.40 20.81
C GLY A 119 7.57 -0.71 21.79
N ALA A 120 7.17 -1.87 21.27
CA ALA A 120 7.06 -3.09 22.06
C ALA A 120 8.41 -3.79 22.15
N ALA A 121 8.45 -5.03 22.62
CA ALA A 121 9.67 -5.79 22.77
C ALA A 121 9.58 -7.06 21.92
N ASP A 122 10.61 -7.91 21.91
CA ASP A 122 10.46 -9.25 21.33
C ASP A 122 9.25 -9.98 21.97
N GLY A 123 8.46 -10.72 21.19
CA GLY A 123 7.29 -11.48 21.63
C GLY A 123 6.06 -11.23 20.77
N ASN A 124 4.99 -11.99 20.99
CA ASN A 124 3.73 -11.73 20.28
C ASN A 124 2.91 -10.70 21.06
N ASP A 125 2.99 -9.44 20.65
CA ASP A 125 2.49 -8.31 21.39
C ASP A 125 1.16 -7.79 20.87
N ILE A 126 0.42 -7.11 21.74
CA ILE A 126 -0.79 -6.38 21.38
C ILE A 126 -0.55 -4.92 21.70
N ILE A 127 -0.50 -4.09 20.66
CA ILE A 127 -0.21 -2.67 20.77
C ILE A 127 -1.45 -1.87 20.39
N GLN A 128 -1.93 -1.01 21.28
CA GLN A 128 -3.08 -0.16 21.04
C GLN A 128 -2.72 1.30 21.31
N VAL A 129 -2.75 2.13 20.28
CA VAL A 129 -2.38 3.54 20.36
C VAL A 129 -3.54 4.41 19.91
N VAL A 130 -3.95 5.34 20.76
CA VAL A 130 -4.92 6.38 20.42
C VAL A 130 -4.27 7.73 20.72
N GLY A 131 -4.14 8.57 19.70
CA GLY A 131 -3.57 9.90 19.85
C GLY A 131 -4.09 10.88 18.82
N ASP A 132 -3.89 12.17 19.06
CA ASP A 132 -4.09 13.16 18.01
C ASP A 132 -3.13 12.89 16.85
N ARG A 133 -1.83 12.76 17.16
CA ARG A 133 -0.80 12.35 16.21
C ARG A 133 0.03 11.19 16.73
N VAL A 134 0.20 10.17 15.90
CA VAL A 134 1.05 9.02 16.19
C VAL A 134 2.25 9.07 15.28
N THR A 135 3.44 9.29 15.85
CA THR A 135 4.69 9.46 15.10
C THR A 135 5.44 8.15 14.84
N GLY A 136 5.12 7.09 15.58
CA GLY A 136 5.80 5.81 15.42
C GLY A 136 5.19 4.71 16.27
N VAL A 137 4.93 3.56 15.69
CA VAL A 137 4.61 2.32 16.40
C VAL A 137 5.46 1.20 15.82
N SER A 138 6.06 0.36 16.67
CA SER A 138 6.86 -0.80 16.26
C SER A 138 6.47 -2.03 17.08
N GLY A 139 6.22 -3.14 16.39
CA GLY A 139 6.08 -4.48 16.98
C GLY A 139 7.41 -5.12 17.38
N GLU A 140 8.45 -4.88 16.58
CA GLU A 140 9.79 -5.49 16.72
C GLU A 140 9.85 -6.94 16.24
N LYS A 141 9.69 -7.94 17.10
CA LYS A 141 9.73 -9.35 16.68
C LYS A 141 8.61 -10.12 17.31
N GLY A 142 8.11 -11.12 16.60
CA GLY A 142 6.98 -11.94 17.00
C GLY A 142 5.72 -11.53 16.24
N ASN A 143 4.67 -12.31 16.39
CA ASN A 143 3.42 -12.04 15.67
C ASN A 143 2.59 -11.03 16.46
N ASP A 144 2.63 -9.78 16.03
CA ASP A 144 2.09 -8.63 16.71
C ASP A 144 0.71 -8.24 16.20
N HIS A 145 -0.10 -7.69 17.11
CA HIS A 145 -1.40 -7.11 16.79
C HIS A 145 -1.40 -5.63 17.14
N ILE A 146 -1.19 -4.80 16.12
CA ILE A 146 -1.02 -3.35 16.23
C ILE A 146 -2.31 -2.66 15.81
N SER A 147 -2.87 -1.82 16.69
CA SER A 147 -4.04 -0.98 16.39
C SER A 147 -3.76 0.47 16.72
N VAL A 148 -3.90 1.35 15.72
CA VAL A 148 -3.60 2.77 15.82
C VAL A 148 -4.79 3.61 15.41
N LEU A 149 -5.18 4.56 16.26
CA LEU A 149 -6.18 5.58 15.98
C LEU A 149 -5.55 6.97 16.07
N GLY A 150 -5.24 7.55 14.91
CA GLY A 150 -4.77 8.93 14.77
C GLY A 150 -5.96 9.88 14.54
N LEU A 151 -6.19 10.82 15.45
CA LEU A 151 -7.38 11.68 15.43
C LEU A 151 -7.20 12.98 14.66
N ALA A 152 -5.96 13.42 14.44
CA ALA A 152 -5.68 14.69 13.79
C ALA A 152 -6.25 14.73 12.38
N SER A 153 -6.97 15.81 12.06
CA SER A 153 -7.32 16.14 10.68
C SER A 153 -6.19 16.95 10.06
N SER A 154 -5.33 16.32 9.26
CA SER A 154 -4.32 17.05 8.49
C SER A 154 -4.97 17.69 7.26
N GLY A 155 -4.91 19.01 7.13
CA GLY A 155 -5.23 19.69 5.87
C GLY A 155 -4.19 19.33 4.79
N PRO A 156 -4.56 19.34 3.49
CA PRO A 156 -3.71 18.82 2.40
C PRO A 156 -2.40 19.60 2.10
N GLN A 157 -2.00 20.58 2.93
CA GLN A 157 -0.94 21.57 2.58
C GLN A 157 -0.06 22.06 3.74
N SER A 158 -0.14 21.56 4.98
CA SER A 158 0.81 21.93 6.05
C SER A 158 1.78 20.78 6.30
N GLY A 159 3.07 21.01 6.03
CA GLY A 159 4.10 19.99 5.88
C GLY A 159 4.09 18.87 6.93
N PHE A 160 4.26 17.63 6.48
CA PHE A 160 4.63 16.42 7.24
C PHE A 160 3.93 16.16 8.59
N GLU A 161 2.74 16.71 8.83
CA GLU A 161 2.00 16.46 10.06
C GLU A 161 0.87 15.47 9.82
N ALA A 162 1.24 14.21 9.62
CA ALA A 162 0.32 13.09 9.47
C ALA A 162 -0.43 12.78 10.77
N ALA A 163 -1.62 12.19 10.65
CA ALA A 163 -2.33 11.64 11.81
C ALA A 163 -1.60 10.40 12.35
N VAL A 164 -1.02 9.62 11.42
CA VAL A 164 -0.16 8.48 11.71
C VAL A 164 1.04 8.55 10.77
N ASP A 165 2.25 8.63 11.30
CA ASP A 165 3.45 8.80 10.51
C ASP A 165 4.08 7.45 10.16
N LEU A 166 4.44 6.65 11.15
CA LEU A 166 5.08 5.35 10.95
C LEU A 166 4.41 4.27 11.80
N VAL A 167 4.12 3.14 11.17
CA VAL A 167 3.78 1.88 11.84
C VAL A 167 4.61 0.77 11.21
N GLN A 168 5.29 -0.02 12.02
CA GLN A 168 6.09 -1.16 11.61
C GLN A 168 5.63 -2.39 12.37
N GLY A 169 5.37 -3.49 11.67
CA GLY A 169 5.15 -4.80 12.27
C GLY A 169 6.47 -5.32 12.83
N GLY A 170 7.37 -5.75 11.94
CA GLY A 170 8.69 -6.24 12.30
C GLY A 170 8.90 -7.67 11.81
N ASP A 171 9.60 -8.50 12.58
CA ASP A 171 9.69 -9.93 12.28
C ASP A 171 8.43 -10.64 12.79
N GLY A 172 7.81 -11.55 12.03
CA GLY A 172 6.63 -12.30 12.43
C GLY A 172 5.42 -12.02 11.54
N ASN A 173 4.35 -12.80 11.73
CA ASN A 173 3.10 -12.57 11.00
C ASN A 173 2.23 -11.58 11.78
N ASP A 174 2.22 -10.33 11.34
CA ASP A 174 1.64 -9.21 12.04
C ASP A 174 0.24 -8.86 11.55
N THR A 175 -0.53 -8.24 12.43
CA THR A 175 -1.84 -7.66 12.11
C THR A 175 -1.80 -6.17 12.45
N ILE A 176 -1.80 -5.33 11.43
CA ILE A 176 -1.73 -3.87 11.55
C ILE A 176 -3.08 -3.27 11.16
N ALA A 177 -3.73 -2.57 12.09
CA ALA A 177 -5.00 -1.89 11.86
C ALA A 177 -4.89 -0.39 12.18
N ILE A 178 -4.92 0.45 11.14
CA ILE A 178 -4.78 1.91 11.27
C ILE A 178 -6.10 2.60 10.91
N ALA A 179 -6.58 3.44 11.83
CA ALA A 179 -7.68 4.37 11.60
C ALA A 179 -7.17 5.82 11.73
N GLY A 180 -7.27 6.61 10.66
CA GLY A 180 -6.76 7.98 10.63
C GLY A 180 -7.83 9.03 10.32
N GLY A 181 -7.89 10.12 11.08
CA GLY A 181 -8.64 11.31 10.71
C GLY A 181 -8.00 12.10 9.55
N GLY A 182 -6.69 11.94 9.38
CA GLY A 182 -5.84 12.62 8.39
C GLY A 182 -4.83 11.66 7.76
N ASN A 183 -3.76 12.18 7.17
CA ASN A 183 -2.85 11.37 6.36
C ASN A 183 -2.17 10.25 7.17
N VAL A 184 -1.85 9.16 6.46
CA VAL A 184 -0.96 8.10 6.93
C VAL A 184 0.30 8.12 6.07
N THR A 185 1.48 8.30 6.67
CA THR A 185 2.71 8.46 5.86
C THR A 185 3.28 7.11 5.44
N ARG A 186 3.65 6.25 6.39
CA ARG A 186 4.33 4.97 6.14
C ARG A 186 3.75 3.87 7.01
N THR A 187 3.46 2.73 6.39
CA THR A 187 3.13 1.46 7.06
C THR A 187 3.99 0.37 6.43
N ASP A 188 4.54 -0.51 7.25
CA ASP A 188 5.55 -1.50 6.88
C ASP A 188 5.20 -2.79 7.65
N GLY A 189 4.90 -3.88 6.95
CA GLY A 189 4.60 -5.17 7.55
C GLY A 189 5.87 -5.78 8.13
N GLY A 190 6.84 -6.08 7.27
CA GLY A 190 8.17 -6.55 7.66
C GLY A 190 8.42 -7.97 7.16
N ASP A 191 8.95 -8.85 8.01
CA ASP A 191 9.21 -10.25 7.67
C ASP A 191 8.06 -11.13 8.17
N GLY A 192 7.24 -11.70 7.31
CA GLY A 192 6.19 -12.65 7.68
C GLY A 192 4.96 -12.45 6.82
N ASN A 193 3.94 -13.27 7.02
CA ASN A 193 2.68 -13.09 6.31
C ASN A 193 1.80 -12.13 7.10
N ASP A 194 1.76 -10.88 6.67
CA ASP A 194 1.17 -9.75 7.37
C ASP A 194 -0.24 -9.42 6.90
N SER A 195 -1.01 -8.81 7.78
CA SER A 195 -2.36 -8.31 7.50
C SER A 195 -2.44 -6.83 7.83
N ILE A 196 -2.39 -5.98 6.81
CA ILE A 196 -2.40 -4.52 6.91
C ILE A 196 -3.77 -3.97 6.51
N ALA A 197 -4.47 -3.30 7.43
CA ALA A 197 -5.76 -2.67 7.19
C ALA A 197 -5.73 -1.18 7.55
N ILE A 198 -5.87 -0.30 6.56
CA ILE A 198 -5.81 1.15 6.75
C ILE A 198 -7.12 1.81 6.32
N THR A 199 -7.80 2.50 7.24
CA THR A 199 -8.97 3.34 6.94
C THR A 199 -8.68 4.77 7.34
N THR A 200 -8.65 5.69 6.38
CA THR A 200 -8.31 7.09 6.66
C THR A 200 -9.16 8.14 5.94
N GLY A 201 -9.40 9.25 6.63
CA GLY A 201 -9.93 10.49 6.06
C GLY A 201 -8.93 11.28 5.20
N GLY A 202 -7.64 10.91 5.22
CA GLY A 202 -6.55 11.55 4.51
C GLY A 202 -6.05 10.79 3.27
N SER A 203 -4.84 11.15 2.85
CA SER A 203 -4.04 10.43 1.85
C SER A 203 -3.17 9.36 2.53
N ILE A 204 -2.70 8.40 1.74
CA ILE A 204 -1.70 7.40 2.15
C ILE A 204 -0.47 7.56 1.27
N TRP A 205 0.73 7.52 1.86
CA TRP A 205 1.97 7.78 1.13
C TRP A 205 2.75 6.50 0.77
N ILE A 206 3.03 5.64 1.75
CA ILE A 206 3.76 4.39 1.52
C ILE A 206 3.09 3.30 2.35
N VAL A 207 2.81 2.17 1.72
CA VAL A 207 2.49 0.91 2.38
C VAL A 207 3.39 -0.14 1.75
N ASP A 208 4.07 -0.92 2.58
CA ASP A 208 5.02 -1.96 2.20
C ASP A 208 4.60 -3.21 2.98
N GLY A 209 4.29 -4.30 2.27
CA GLY A 209 3.99 -5.61 2.88
C GLY A 209 5.27 -6.20 3.45
N GLY A 210 6.27 -6.40 2.59
CA GLY A 210 7.60 -6.85 2.95
C GLY A 210 7.85 -8.27 2.46
N ASN A 211 8.39 -9.13 3.30
CA ASN A 211 8.65 -10.52 2.94
C ASN A 211 7.52 -11.41 3.44
N GLY A 212 6.81 -12.11 2.58
CA GLY A 212 5.77 -13.06 2.96
C GLY A 212 4.54 -12.87 2.08
N ALA A 213 3.54 -13.74 2.28
CA ALA A 213 2.27 -13.60 1.58
C ALA A 213 1.35 -12.67 2.39
N ASP A 214 1.25 -11.42 1.97
CA ASP A 214 0.65 -10.32 2.69
C ASP A 214 -0.77 -9.98 2.22
N ALA A 215 -1.56 -9.44 3.14
CA ALA A 215 -2.91 -8.98 2.89
C ALA A 215 -3.04 -7.49 3.21
N ILE A 216 -3.07 -6.65 2.18
CA ILE A 216 -3.14 -5.19 2.29
C ILE A 216 -4.54 -4.70 1.89
N SER A 217 -5.25 -4.05 2.81
CA SER A 217 -6.59 -3.50 2.59
C SER A 217 -6.66 -2.02 2.97
N ILE A 218 -6.85 -1.16 1.96
CA ILE A 218 -6.82 0.29 2.09
C ILE A 218 -8.19 0.91 1.74
N SER A 219 -8.68 1.79 2.62
CA SER A 219 -9.84 2.66 2.37
C SER A 219 -9.47 4.11 2.71
N ALA A 220 -9.18 4.92 1.69
CA ALA A 220 -8.77 6.31 1.84
C ALA A 220 -9.80 7.29 1.25
N ARG A 221 -9.94 8.48 1.84
CA ARG A 221 -10.72 9.55 1.19
C ARG A 221 -9.91 10.31 0.15
N ASN A 222 -8.59 10.39 0.27
CA ASN A 222 -7.72 11.09 -0.68
C ASN A 222 -6.80 10.12 -1.43
N GLU A 223 -5.73 10.65 -2.03
CA GLU A 223 -4.83 9.89 -2.89
C GLU A 223 -4.07 8.82 -2.10
N VAL A 224 -3.88 7.68 -2.75
CA VAL A 224 -2.93 6.64 -2.32
C VAL A 224 -1.73 6.79 -3.24
N GLN A 225 -0.54 6.96 -2.68
CA GLN A 225 0.69 6.97 -3.46
C GLN A 225 1.17 5.53 -3.58
N LEU A 226 2.32 5.17 -3.02
CA LEU A 226 2.97 3.88 -3.22
C LEU A 226 2.37 2.79 -2.33
N VAL A 227 2.08 1.63 -2.92
CA VAL A 227 1.79 0.38 -2.23
C VAL A 227 2.65 -0.71 -2.86
N ASP A 228 3.41 -1.43 -2.05
CA ASP A 228 4.28 -2.53 -2.47
C ASP A 228 3.85 -3.79 -1.69
N GLY A 229 3.60 -4.90 -2.38
CA GLY A 229 3.33 -6.21 -1.77
C GLY A 229 4.62 -6.80 -1.22
N GLY A 230 5.60 -6.97 -2.10
CA GLY A 230 6.96 -7.40 -1.75
C GLY A 230 7.24 -8.83 -2.22
N ASP A 231 7.77 -9.68 -1.34
CA ASP A 231 8.10 -11.07 -1.67
C ASP A 231 7.00 -12.03 -1.21
N GLY A 232 6.10 -12.51 -2.07
CA GLY A 232 5.14 -13.57 -1.74
C GLY A 232 3.89 -13.52 -2.62
N ASP A 233 2.98 -14.47 -2.44
CA ASP A 233 1.67 -14.40 -3.11
C ASP A 233 0.78 -13.40 -2.36
N ASP A 234 0.74 -12.13 -2.78
CA ASP A 234 0.13 -11.01 -2.07
C ASP A 234 -1.32 -10.70 -2.48
N ALA A 235 -2.07 -10.08 -1.56
CA ALA A 235 -3.43 -9.63 -1.79
C ALA A 235 -3.60 -8.15 -1.47
N ILE A 236 -3.69 -7.31 -2.49
CA ILE A 236 -3.78 -5.85 -2.37
C ILE A 236 -5.17 -5.36 -2.76
N ALA A 237 -5.91 -4.75 -1.84
CA ALA A 237 -7.24 -4.18 -2.07
C ALA A 237 -7.27 -2.69 -1.71
N ILE A 238 -7.51 -1.81 -2.70
CA ILE A 238 -7.50 -0.35 -2.52
C ILE A 238 -8.85 0.26 -2.93
N ALA A 239 -9.48 0.98 -2.01
CA ALA A 239 -10.65 1.81 -2.27
C ALA A 239 -10.35 3.28 -1.94
N THR A 240 -10.45 4.17 -2.94
CA THR A 240 -10.27 5.61 -2.73
C THR A 240 -11.24 6.45 -3.57
N THR A 241 -11.58 7.64 -3.07
CA THR A 241 -12.35 8.62 -3.85
C THR A 241 -11.51 9.46 -4.82
N ARG A 242 -10.18 9.38 -4.73
CA ARG A 242 -9.23 10.07 -5.63
C ARG A 242 -8.43 9.06 -6.45
N GLY A 243 -7.18 9.37 -6.81
CA GLY A 243 -6.31 8.51 -7.60
C GLY A 243 -5.39 7.63 -6.76
N VAL A 244 -4.77 6.67 -7.44
CA VAL A 244 -3.71 5.79 -6.92
C VAL A 244 -2.47 5.94 -7.81
N VAL A 245 -1.28 5.97 -7.20
CA VAL A 245 -0.01 6.21 -7.89
C VAL A 245 1.08 5.27 -7.40
N GLY A 246 1.42 4.23 -8.17
CA GLY A 246 2.43 3.26 -7.74
C GLY A 246 1.79 2.13 -6.95
N VAL A 247 1.59 0.99 -7.59
CA VAL A 247 1.22 -0.25 -6.92
C VAL A 247 2.05 -1.35 -7.56
N GLU A 248 2.84 -2.05 -6.76
CA GLU A 248 3.67 -3.17 -7.19
C GLU A 248 3.17 -4.39 -6.41
N GLY A 249 2.91 -5.51 -7.11
CA GLY A 249 2.64 -6.79 -6.47
C GLY A 249 3.94 -7.35 -5.89
N GLY A 250 4.94 -7.50 -6.75
CA GLY A 250 6.29 -7.88 -6.35
C GLY A 250 6.65 -9.25 -6.89
N GLN A 251 7.21 -10.14 -6.06
CA GLN A 251 7.48 -11.53 -6.44
C GLN A 251 6.36 -12.43 -5.96
N GLY A 252 5.75 -13.22 -6.82
CA GLY A 252 4.73 -14.19 -6.43
C GLY A 252 3.51 -14.10 -7.32
N ARG A 253 2.44 -14.79 -6.95
CA ARG A 253 1.16 -14.71 -7.68
C ARG A 253 0.22 -13.80 -6.93
N ASP A 254 0.13 -12.56 -7.38
CA ASP A 254 -0.51 -11.48 -6.68
C ASP A 254 -1.95 -11.25 -7.13
N ALA A 255 -2.76 -10.78 -6.19
CA ALA A 255 -4.15 -10.43 -6.39
C ALA A 255 -4.38 -8.95 -6.05
N ILE A 256 -4.37 -8.10 -7.07
CA ILE A 256 -4.50 -6.65 -6.94
C ILE A 256 -5.90 -6.19 -7.36
N ALA A 257 -6.63 -5.53 -6.46
CA ALA A 257 -7.99 -5.03 -6.70
C ALA A 257 -8.13 -3.54 -6.30
N ILE A 258 -8.33 -2.66 -7.27
CA ILE A 258 -8.41 -1.21 -7.06
C ILE A 258 -9.75 -0.64 -7.53
N SER A 259 -10.38 0.14 -6.66
CA SER A 259 -11.55 0.97 -6.95
C SER A 259 -11.24 2.44 -6.63
N ALA A 260 -11.00 3.24 -7.67
CA ALA A 260 -10.58 4.62 -7.55
C ALA A 260 -11.60 5.61 -8.17
N GLY A 261 -11.93 6.67 -7.43
CA GLY A 261 -12.73 7.77 -7.94
C GLY A 261 -12.00 8.68 -8.95
N GLY A 262 -10.67 8.57 -9.04
CA GLY A 262 -9.77 9.26 -9.96
C GLY A 262 -9.13 8.34 -11.00
N SER A 263 -7.85 8.57 -11.30
CA SER A 263 -7.03 7.70 -12.16
C SER A 263 -6.10 6.80 -11.36
N VAL A 264 -5.71 5.69 -11.95
CA VAL A 264 -4.70 4.73 -11.47
C VAL A 264 -3.57 4.66 -12.48
N TYR A 265 -2.33 4.87 -12.03
CA TYR A 265 -1.11 4.80 -12.84
C TYR A 265 0.02 4.13 -12.06
N GLY A 266 1.00 3.57 -12.79
CA GLY A 266 2.16 2.92 -12.20
C GLY A 266 1.78 1.66 -11.44
N LEU A 267 0.83 0.89 -11.96
CA LEU A 267 0.49 -0.42 -11.42
C LEU A 267 1.27 -1.47 -12.22
N ASP A 268 2.01 -2.32 -11.52
CA ASP A 268 2.70 -3.49 -12.06
C ASP A 268 2.38 -4.71 -11.20
N GLY A 269 2.20 -5.88 -11.81
CA GLY A 269 2.01 -7.13 -11.06
C GLY A 269 3.36 -7.61 -10.52
N GLY A 270 4.34 -7.75 -11.41
CA GLY A 270 5.71 -8.11 -11.05
C GLY A 270 6.08 -9.49 -11.60
N ASP A 271 6.72 -10.32 -10.77
CA ASP A 271 7.13 -11.66 -11.16
C ASP A 271 6.08 -12.70 -10.72
N GLY A 272 5.37 -13.32 -11.64
CA GLY A 272 4.47 -14.45 -11.41
C GLY A 272 3.16 -14.31 -12.17
N ASP A 273 2.29 -15.32 -12.07
CA ASP A 273 0.97 -15.27 -12.71
C ASP A 273 -0.02 -14.42 -11.89
N ASP A 274 -0.16 -13.13 -12.24
CA ASP A 274 -0.89 -12.15 -11.46
C ASP A 274 -2.34 -11.95 -11.88
N THR A 275 -3.18 -11.49 -10.95
CA THR A 275 -4.56 -11.09 -11.21
C THR A 275 -4.79 -9.64 -10.79
N ILE A 276 -4.97 -8.77 -11.78
CA ILE A 276 -5.14 -7.33 -11.58
C ILE A 276 -6.55 -6.91 -11.99
N ARG A 277 -7.29 -6.28 -11.07
CA ARG A 277 -8.63 -5.73 -11.32
C ARG A 277 -8.69 -4.26 -10.95
N VAL A 278 -8.89 -3.40 -11.95
CA VAL A 278 -8.99 -1.94 -11.74
C VAL A 278 -10.32 -1.40 -12.23
N THR A 279 -10.98 -0.63 -11.36
CA THR A 279 -12.09 0.26 -11.73
C THR A 279 -11.70 1.68 -11.35
N ALA A 280 -11.50 2.53 -12.35
CA ALA A 280 -11.17 3.93 -12.20
C ALA A 280 -12.21 4.79 -12.95
N ASN A 281 -12.59 5.95 -12.43
CA ASN A 281 -13.49 6.82 -13.18
C ASN A 281 -12.83 7.39 -14.44
N TRP A 282 -11.51 7.63 -14.38
CA TRP A 282 -10.75 8.34 -15.42
C TRP A 282 -9.76 7.42 -16.12
N GLY A 283 -8.51 7.37 -15.67
CA GLY A 283 -7.45 6.53 -16.23
C GLY A 283 -7.28 5.22 -15.48
N ALA A 284 -7.13 4.10 -16.17
CA ALA A 284 -6.70 2.83 -15.60
C ALA A 284 -5.54 2.28 -16.43
N PHE A 285 -4.35 2.21 -15.83
CA PHE A 285 -3.13 1.78 -16.50
C PHE A 285 -2.38 0.77 -15.63
N ALA A 286 -2.08 -0.41 -16.18
CA ALA A 286 -1.40 -1.50 -15.49
C ALA A 286 -0.47 -2.28 -16.44
N GLY A 287 0.63 -2.79 -15.90
CA GLY A 287 1.41 -3.91 -16.43
C GLY A 287 1.07 -5.20 -15.67
N GLY A 288 1.15 -6.35 -16.32
CA GLY A 288 1.14 -7.66 -15.67
C GLY A 288 2.52 -7.98 -15.12
N GLY A 289 3.53 -7.99 -15.99
CA GLY A 289 4.92 -8.26 -15.62
C GLY A 289 5.42 -9.54 -16.26
N ASP A 290 6.18 -10.35 -15.52
CA ASP A 290 6.65 -11.66 -15.96
C ASP A 290 5.66 -12.74 -15.48
N GLY A 291 4.97 -13.45 -16.36
CA GLY A 291 4.01 -14.47 -15.98
C GLY A 291 2.81 -14.52 -16.93
N ASN A 292 1.85 -15.38 -16.65
CA ASN A 292 0.60 -15.44 -17.42
C ASN A 292 -0.48 -14.67 -16.67
N ASP A 293 -0.60 -13.39 -16.97
CA ASP A 293 -1.36 -12.45 -16.16
C ASP A 293 -2.81 -12.29 -16.60
N VAL A 294 -3.66 -11.91 -15.66
CA VAL A 294 -5.07 -11.60 -15.93
C VAL A 294 -5.39 -10.18 -15.50
N LEU A 295 -5.48 -9.28 -16.49
CA LEU A 295 -5.76 -7.86 -16.27
C LEU A 295 -7.21 -7.54 -16.65
N HIS A 296 -8.01 -7.09 -15.69
CA HIS A 296 -9.38 -6.59 -15.92
C HIS A 296 -9.48 -5.12 -15.52
N LEU A 297 -9.37 -4.23 -16.52
CA LEU A 297 -9.31 -2.79 -16.29
C LEU A 297 -10.52 -2.07 -16.89
N SER A 298 -11.04 -1.08 -16.14
CA SER A 298 -12.13 -0.23 -16.62
C SER A 298 -11.96 1.23 -16.21
N GLY A 299 -12.30 2.13 -17.14
CA GLY A 299 -12.29 3.57 -16.95
C GLY A 299 -12.60 4.35 -18.23
N SER A 300 -12.41 5.67 -18.24
CA SER A 300 -12.58 6.46 -19.47
C SER A 300 -11.43 6.21 -20.46
N SER A 301 -10.19 6.18 -19.97
CA SER A 301 -9.00 5.87 -20.75
C SER A 301 -8.31 4.68 -20.11
N VAL A 302 -8.15 3.59 -20.87
CA VAL A 302 -7.60 2.35 -20.35
C VAL A 302 -6.40 1.93 -21.18
N GLY A 303 -5.29 1.63 -20.50
CA GLY A 303 -4.07 1.10 -21.07
C GLY A 303 -3.64 -0.15 -20.32
N ALA A 304 -3.16 -1.18 -21.02
CA ALA A 304 -2.53 -2.33 -20.37
C ALA A 304 -1.35 -2.86 -21.19
N GLY A 305 -0.33 -3.34 -20.49
CA GLY A 305 0.66 -4.29 -20.99
C GLY A 305 0.45 -5.61 -20.26
N GLY A 306 0.51 -6.74 -20.96
CA GLY A 306 0.63 -8.05 -20.32
C GLY A 306 2.05 -8.19 -19.78
N GLY A 307 3.01 -8.43 -20.67
CA GLY A 307 4.43 -8.46 -20.33
C GLY A 307 5.10 -9.67 -20.95
N ASP A 308 5.78 -10.50 -20.17
CA ASP A 308 6.34 -11.76 -20.65
C ASP A 308 5.44 -12.93 -20.22
N GLY A 309 4.78 -13.62 -21.14
CA GLY A 309 3.95 -14.80 -20.88
C GLY A 309 2.65 -14.77 -21.70
N ASP A 310 1.79 -15.76 -21.51
CA ASP A 310 0.52 -15.85 -22.25
C ASP A 310 -0.59 -15.09 -21.47
N ASP A 311 -0.76 -13.80 -21.74
CA ASP A 311 -1.57 -12.92 -20.92
C ASP A 311 -3.03 -12.84 -21.36
N THR A 312 -3.91 -12.50 -20.41
CA THR A 312 -5.33 -12.20 -20.67
C THR A 312 -5.70 -10.78 -20.26
N LEU A 313 -5.93 -9.93 -21.25
CA LEU A 313 -6.27 -8.52 -21.07
C LEU A 313 -7.76 -8.28 -21.35
N LEU A 314 -8.52 -7.79 -20.38
CA LEU A 314 -9.93 -7.42 -20.48
C LEU A 314 -10.11 -5.93 -20.20
N LEU A 315 -10.14 -5.11 -21.25
CA LEU A 315 -10.14 -3.65 -21.15
C LEU A 315 -11.48 -3.06 -21.57
N SER A 316 -12.06 -2.20 -20.73
CA SER A 316 -13.33 -1.54 -21.02
C SER A 316 -13.26 -0.03 -20.78
N GLY A 317 -13.42 0.76 -21.83
CA GLY A 317 -13.31 2.21 -21.72
C GLY A 317 -13.67 2.95 -22.99
N ARG A 318 -13.48 4.28 -23.01
CA ARG A 318 -13.75 5.10 -24.21
C ARG A 318 -12.56 5.07 -25.15
N ASP A 319 -11.38 5.23 -24.57
CA ASP A 319 -10.09 5.20 -25.26
C ASP A 319 -9.32 3.98 -24.75
N LEU A 320 -8.87 3.12 -25.66
CA LEU A 320 -8.27 1.82 -25.33
C LEU A 320 -6.92 1.67 -26.02
N ALA A 321 -5.90 1.28 -25.25
CA ALA A 321 -4.60 0.86 -25.73
C ALA A 321 -4.18 -0.44 -25.05
N ALA A 322 -3.65 -1.39 -25.81
CA ALA A 322 -3.11 -2.62 -25.29
C ALA A 322 -1.76 -2.94 -25.95
N THR A 323 -0.88 -3.57 -25.19
CA THR A 323 0.23 -4.39 -25.66
C THR A 323 0.03 -5.75 -25.00
N GLY A 324 0.05 -6.83 -25.78
CA GLY A 324 0.07 -8.17 -25.20
C GLY A 324 1.40 -8.37 -24.51
N GLY A 325 2.47 -8.45 -25.30
CA GLY A 325 3.83 -8.55 -24.82
C GLY A 325 4.51 -9.70 -25.53
N LYS A 326 5.45 -10.40 -24.89
CA LYS A 326 5.95 -11.67 -25.43
C LYS A 326 5.00 -12.79 -25.02
N GLY A 327 4.46 -13.53 -25.97
CA GLY A 327 3.63 -14.71 -25.67
C GLY A 327 2.50 -14.86 -26.67
N ASP A 328 1.58 -15.77 -26.43
CA ASP A 328 0.36 -15.85 -27.24
C ASP A 328 -0.83 -15.28 -26.43
N ASP A 329 -1.06 -13.97 -26.56
CA ASP A 329 -1.97 -13.23 -25.68
C ASP A 329 -3.45 -13.26 -26.09
N VAL A 330 -4.34 -13.11 -25.11
CA VAL A 330 -5.80 -12.96 -25.32
C VAL A 330 -6.26 -11.57 -24.87
N ILE A 331 -6.56 -10.72 -25.84
CA ILE A 331 -6.88 -9.31 -25.61
C ILE A 331 -8.35 -9.04 -25.97
N ARG A 332 -9.14 -8.52 -25.03
CA ARG A 332 -10.53 -8.10 -25.21
C ARG A 332 -10.67 -6.60 -25.00
N LEU A 333 -11.04 -5.89 -26.06
CA LEU A 333 -11.17 -4.44 -26.12
C LEU A 333 -12.64 -4.04 -26.27
N ASN A 334 -13.25 -3.59 -25.18
CA ASN A 334 -14.64 -3.13 -25.16
C ASN A 334 -14.72 -1.60 -25.15
N SER A 335 -14.84 -1.01 -26.34
CA SER A 335 -15.02 0.42 -26.51
C SER A 335 -16.46 0.82 -26.17
N THR A 336 -16.62 1.58 -25.10
CA THR A 336 -17.91 2.14 -24.65
C THR A 336 -18.39 3.32 -25.49
N ALA A 337 -17.49 3.90 -26.30
CA ALA A 337 -17.78 5.04 -27.18
C ALA A 337 -17.66 4.69 -28.68
N GLY A 338 -17.40 3.41 -29.02
CA GLY A 338 -17.15 2.97 -30.39
C GLY A 338 -15.91 3.63 -31.04
N ARG A 339 -15.03 4.23 -30.23
CA ARG A 339 -13.77 4.80 -30.70
C ARG A 339 -12.79 3.70 -31.04
N VAL A 340 -11.93 3.99 -32.01
CA VAL A 340 -10.83 3.11 -32.43
C VAL A 340 -9.97 2.71 -31.23
N ALA A 341 -9.73 1.42 -31.07
CA ALA A 341 -8.79 0.88 -30.11
C ALA A 341 -7.40 0.78 -30.73
N THR A 342 -6.36 0.79 -29.90
CA THR A 342 -4.97 0.65 -30.35
C THR A 342 -4.35 -0.61 -29.77
N LEU A 343 -3.71 -1.40 -30.62
CA LEU A 343 -2.82 -2.50 -30.26
C LEU A 343 -1.39 -2.09 -30.64
N ARG A 344 -0.46 -2.22 -29.71
CA ARG A 344 0.98 -2.14 -29.98
C ARG A 344 1.56 -3.54 -29.93
N MET A 345 2.51 -3.80 -30.83
CA MET A 345 3.28 -5.03 -30.85
C MET A 345 4.73 -4.75 -31.24
N ALA A 346 5.68 -5.47 -30.68
CA ALA A 346 7.06 -5.56 -31.11
C ALA A 346 7.32 -6.84 -31.94
N GLU A 347 8.57 -7.04 -32.36
CA GLU A 347 8.99 -8.29 -33.01
C GLU A 347 9.27 -9.36 -31.96
N GLY A 348 8.69 -10.54 -32.15
CA GLY A 348 8.82 -11.64 -31.19
C GLY A 348 7.74 -11.64 -30.11
N ASP A 349 6.73 -10.77 -30.26
CA ASP A 349 5.57 -10.70 -29.38
C ASP A 349 4.69 -11.94 -29.49
N GLY A 350 4.75 -12.71 -30.57
CA GLY A 350 3.98 -13.96 -30.70
C GLY A 350 2.63 -13.79 -31.42
N ASN A 351 1.65 -14.63 -31.07
CA ASN A 351 0.40 -14.80 -31.82
C ASN A 351 -0.85 -14.43 -31.01
N ASP A 352 -1.19 -13.15 -31.02
CA ASP A 352 -2.28 -12.64 -30.21
C ASP A 352 -3.66 -12.94 -30.79
N ALA A 353 -4.61 -13.22 -29.91
CA ALA A 353 -6.04 -13.26 -30.18
C ALA A 353 -6.72 -12.00 -29.65
N VAL A 354 -7.28 -11.17 -30.54
CA VAL A 354 -7.93 -9.90 -30.18
C VAL A 354 -9.43 -9.97 -30.43
N GLU A 355 -10.25 -9.71 -29.42
CA GLU A 355 -11.69 -9.47 -29.57
C GLU A 355 -11.99 -7.99 -29.36
N THR A 356 -12.65 -7.33 -30.32
CA THR A 356 -12.98 -5.89 -30.20
C THR A 356 -14.34 -5.53 -30.80
N ASN A 357 -15.05 -4.60 -30.16
CA ASN A 357 -16.33 -4.09 -30.65
C ASN A 357 -16.19 -2.78 -31.48
N ALA A 358 -14.96 -2.35 -31.74
CA ALA A 358 -14.63 -1.11 -32.44
C ALA A 358 -13.54 -1.33 -33.50
N PRO A 359 -13.28 -0.34 -34.39
CA PRO A 359 -12.10 -0.38 -35.26
C PRO A 359 -10.80 -0.55 -34.46
N LEU A 360 -9.78 -1.12 -35.08
CA LEU A 360 -8.50 -1.43 -34.46
C LEU A 360 -7.35 -0.82 -35.26
N ASN A 361 -6.50 -0.07 -34.57
CA ASN A 361 -5.20 0.35 -35.07
C ASN A 361 -4.13 -0.61 -34.53
N ILE A 362 -3.26 -1.11 -35.40
CA ILE A 362 -2.09 -1.89 -35.01
C ILE A 362 -0.83 -1.09 -35.36
N THR A 363 0.01 -0.83 -34.36
CA THR A 363 1.32 -0.20 -34.55
C THR A 363 2.41 -1.20 -34.19
N ARG A 364 3.40 -1.34 -35.08
CA ARG A 364 4.50 -2.29 -34.91
C ARG A 364 5.83 -1.64 -34.56
N TYR A 365 6.63 -2.33 -33.75
CA TYR A 365 7.93 -1.90 -33.27
C TYR A 365 9.00 -2.98 -33.48
N SER A 366 10.27 -2.58 -33.48
CA SER A 366 11.41 -3.48 -33.35
C SER A 366 11.37 -4.24 -32.03
N SER A 367 12.09 -5.35 -31.94
CA SER A 367 12.18 -6.18 -30.72
C SER A 367 12.62 -5.44 -29.45
N ASP A 368 13.32 -4.31 -29.58
CA ASP A 368 13.69 -3.45 -28.45
C ASP A 368 12.65 -2.35 -28.14
N GLY A 369 11.54 -2.32 -28.87
CA GLY A 369 10.46 -1.33 -28.74
C GLY A 369 10.79 0.08 -29.25
N THR A 370 12.02 0.34 -29.74
CA THR A 370 12.48 1.72 -29.99
C THR A 370 12.15 2.25 -31.39
N GLY A 371 12.10 1.37 -32.39
CA GLY A 371 11.91 1.72 -33.79
C GLY A 371 10.54 1.28 -34.30
N GLN A 372 9.70 2.23 -34.74
CA GLN A 372 8.44 1.88 -35.40
C GLN A 372 8.72 1.21 -36.75
N LEU A 373 8.12 0.06 -36.99
CA LEU A 373 8.23 -0.70 -38.23
C LEU A 373 7.07 -0.36 -39.17
N ASP A 374 7.33 -0.38 -40.47
CA ASP A 374 6.30 -0.18 -41.48
C ASP A 374 5.41 -1.44 -41.61
N PRO A 375 4.09 -1.36 -41.30
CA PRO A 375 3.20 -2.49 -41.45
C PRO A 375 2.74 -2.70 -42.91
N ALA A 376 3.31 -2.00 -43.90
CA ALA A 376 2.93 -2.12 -45.32
C ALA A 376 2.97 -3.55 -45.88
N ASN A 377 3.83 -4.40 -45.34
CA ASN A 377 3.93 -5.80 -45.75
C ASN A 377 3.04 -6.75 -44.92
N ALA A 378 2.16 -6.21 -44.08
CA ALA A 378 1.18 -7.02 -43.38
C ALA A 378 0.19 -7.63 -44.37
N THR A 379 -0.08 -8.92 -44.22
CA THR A 379 -1.09 -9.64 -45.01
C THR A 379 -2.32 -9.90 -44.17
N LEU A 380 -3.50 -9.79 -44.79
CA LEU A 380 -4.78 -10.09 -44.13
C LEU A 380 -5.39 -11.35 -44.74
N ALA A 381 -5.74 -12.29 -43.88
CA ALA A 381 -6.50 -13.48 -44.22
C ALA A 381 -7.85 -13.45 -43.49
N ARG A 382 -8.95 -13.63 -44.22
CA ARG A 382 -10.27 -13.84 -43.62
C ARG A 382 -10.47 -15.34 -43.42
N ASN A 383 -10.88 -15.73 -42.22
CA ASN A 383 -11.06 -17.11 -41.83
C ASN A 383 -12.54 -17.52 -41.89
N ASP A 384 -12.80 -18.81 -42.01
CA ASP A 384 -14.16 -19.36 -42.13
C ASP A 384 -15.01 -19.17 -40.85
N ASP A 385 -14.36 -18.96 -39.71
CA ASP A 385 -15.00 -18.68 -38.42
C ASP A 385 -15.39 -17.20 -38.21
N GLY A 386 -15.15 -16.37 -39.23
CA GLY A 386 -15.47 -14.94 -39.23
C GLY A 386 -14.39 -14.04 -38.62
N THR A 387 -13.25 -14.60 -38.20
CA THR A 387 -12.09 -13.83 -37.75
C THR A 387 -11.24 -13.32 -38.92
N VAL A 388 -10.39 -12.33 -38.63
CA VAL A 388 -9.40 -11.78 -39.57
C VAL A 388 -8.02 -11.96 -38.95
N THR A 389 -7.14 -12.71 -39.61
CA THR A 389 -5.75 -12.85 -39.19
C THR A 389 -4.86 -11.87 -39.96
N VAL A 390 -4.09 -11.08 -39.23
CA VAL A 390 -3.00 -10.24 -39.71
C VAL A 390 -1.69 -11.01 -39.51
N ARG A 391 -0.87 -11.11 -40.55
CA ARG A 391 0.50 -11.67 -40.46
C ARG A 391 1.52 -10.66 -40.95
N PHE A 392 2.66 -10.60 -40.29
CA PHE A 392 3.73 -9.65 -40.64
C PHE A 392 4.86 -10.36 -41.37
N GLU A 393 5.16 -9.92 -42.60
CA GLU A 393 6.22 -10.52 -43.41
C GLU A 393 7.57 -10.45 -42.69
N GLY A 394 8.31 -11.56 -42.68
CA GLY A 394 9.61 -11.67 -42.02
C GLY A 394 9.54 -11.90 -40.51
N SER A 395 8.34 -11.97 -39.91
CA SER A 395 8.14 -12.36 -38.52
C SER A 395 7.25 -13.61 -38.41
N ASN A 396 7.34 -14.29 -37.27
CA ASN A 396 6.37 -15.30 -36.86
C ASN A 396 5.16 -14.69 -36.15
N ASP A 397 5.18 -13.38 -35.87
CA ASP A 397 4.10 -12.72 -35.13
C ASP A 397 2.82 -12.64 -35.96
N SER A 398 1.67 -12.77 -35.29
CA SER A 398 0.37 -12.61 -35.91
C SER A 398 -0.68 -12.06 -34.95
N VAL A 399 -1.75 -11.52 -35.51
CA VAL A 399 -2.93 -11.09 -34.72
C VAL A 399 -4.18 -11.69 -35.34
N THR A 400 -4.91 -12.51 -34.60
CA THR A 400 -6.21 -13.03 -35.01
C THR A 400 -7.32 -12.22 -34.35
N ILE A 401 -8.09 -11.50 -35.16
CA ILE A 401 -9.05 -10.51 -34.70
C ILE A 401 -10.47 -11.01 -34.88
N LYS A 402 -11.25 -11.00 -33.81
CA LYS A 402 -12.70 -11.21 -33.80
C LYS A 402 -13.41 -9.88 -33.54
N PHE A 403 -14.15 -9.41 -34.54
CA PHE A 403 -14.98 -8.22 -34.40
C PHE A 403 -16.35 -8.55 -33.79
N THR A 404 -16.77 -7.79 -32.78
CA THR A 404 -18.02 -7.98 -32.04
C THR A 404 -18.88 -6.71 -32.02
N GLY A 405 -20.04 -6.77 -31.36
CA GLY A 405 -20.92 -5.60 -31.18
C GLY A 405 -21.27 -4.92 -32.49
N ALA A 406 -21.05 -3.60 -32.57
CA ALA A 406 -21.36 -2.80 -33.75
C ALA A 406 -20.52 -3.18 -34.99
N MET A 407 -19.37 -3.83 -34.79
CA MET A 407 -18.45 -4.27 -35.86
C MET A 407 -18.74 -5.69 -36.36
N ALA A 408 -19.55 -6.47 -35.64
CA ALA A 408 -19.84 -7.86 -36.00
C ALA A 408 -20.49 -7.97 -37.38
N GLY A 409 -19.96 -8.85 -38.24
CA GLY A 409 -20.49 -9.13 -39.57
C GLY A 409 -20.29 -8.02 -40.61
N ARG A 410 -19.61 -6.92 -40.27
CA ARG A 410 -19.28 -5.86 -41.22
C ARG A 410 -18.19 -6.29 -42.20
N GLU A 411 -18.17 -5.64 -43.36
CA GLU A 411 -17.07 -5.78 -44.30
C GLU A 411 -15.83 -5.05 -43.77
N ILE A 412 -14.84 -5.81 -43.30
CA ILE A 412 -13.59 -5.26 -42.76
C ILE A 412 -12.53 -4.99 -43.85
N VAL A 413 -11.95 -3.80 -43.84
CA VAL A 413 -10.80 -3.43 -44.68
C VAL A 413 -9.62 -3.06 -43.80
N ALA A 414 -8.41 -3.26 -44.32
CA ALA A 414 -7.20 -2.72 -43.72
C ALA A 414 -6.44 -1.84 -44.71
N LYS A 415 -5.84 -0.78 -44.18
CA LYS A 415 -4.98 0.15 -44.90
C LYS A 415 -3.88 0.63 -43.98
N VAL A 416 -2.74 0.99 -44.55
CA VAL A 416 -1.66 1.63 -43.81
C VAL A 416 -1.81 3.14 -43.90
N GLU A 417 -1.86 3.81 -42.76
CA GLU A 417 -1.90 5.26 -42.64
C GLU A 417 -0.84 5.70 -41.63
N ASN A 418 0.11 6.54 -42.07
CA ASN A 418 1.18 7.09 -41.22
C ASN A 418 1.90 6.01 -40.37
N GLY A 419 2.25 4.87 -40.98
CA GLY A 419 2.95 3.77 -40.29
C GLY A 419 2.09 2.95 -39.33
N THR A 420 0.76 3.11 -39.36
CA THR A 420 -0.19 2.32 -38.57
C THR A 420 -1.10 1.52 -39.49
N LEU A 421 -1.34 0.26 -39.16
CA LEU A 421 -2.32 -0.57 -39.85
C LEU A 421 -3.71 -0.27 -39.25
N VAL A 422 -4.55 0.41 -40.02
CA VAL A 422 -5.91 0.79 -39.64
C VAL A 422 -6.87 -0.28 -40.16
N ILE A 423 -7.55 -0.98 -39.25
CA ILE A 423 -8.48 -2.06 -39.54
C ILE A 423 -9.88 -1.66 -39.08
N GLY A 424 -10.83 -1.58 -40.02
CA GLY A 424 -12.16 -1.06 -39.72
C GLY A 424 -13.18 -1.38 -40.81
N PRO A 425 -14.41 -0.85 -40.70
CA PRO A 425 -15.44 -1.10 -41.69
C PRO A 425 -15.07 -0.48 -43.04
N SER A 426 -15.53 -1.08 -44.13
CA SER A 426 -15.36 -0.51 -45.47
C SER A 426 -16.06 0.85 -45.54
N SER A 427 -15.56 1.77 -46.38
CA SER A 427 -16.10 3.15 -46.47
C SER A 427 -17.56 3.24 -46.90
N ARG A 428 -18.18 2.14 -47.34
CA ARG A 428 -19.62 2.04 -47.64
C ARG A 428 -20.47 1.80 -46.39
N GLU A 429 -19.84 1.35 -45.31
CA GLU A 429 -20.47 0.98 -44.03
C GLU A 429 -20.00 1.85 -42.85
N ALA A 430 -19.14 2.85 -43.11
CA ALA A 430 -18.49 3.71 -42.12
C ALA A 430 -19.39 4.83 -41.58
#